data_AF-A0A8H7T732-F1
#
_entry.id   AF-A0A8H7T732-F1
#
_cell.length_a   1.000
_cell.length_b   1.000
_cell.length_c   1.000
_cell.angle_alpha   90.00
_cell.angle_beta   90.00
_cell.angle_gamma   90.00
#
_symmetry.space_group_name_H-M   'P 1'
#
loop_
_entity.id
_entity.type
_entity.pdbx_description
1 polymer ?
#
loop_
_entity_poly.entity_id
_entity_poly.type
_entity_poly.pdbx_seq_one_letter_code
_entity_poly.pdbx_strand_id
1 'polypeptide(L)' 'MFVDHPHHNTASHTYIHTSTMCEYTKNYYIYTSCVDPGAHFFGTSVDGKKEHRCSRGPHERYIVVPGHCPLCSG' A
#
# COMPACT_ATOMS: atom_id res chain seq x y z
N MET A 1 -51.15 25.27 -3.99
CA MET A 1 -51.01 23.95 -3.35
C MET A 1 -49.83 23.27 -4.02
N PHE A 2 -48.87 22.85 -3.21
CA PHE A 2 -47.70 22.01 -3.52
C PHE A 2 -46.54 22.60 -4.33
N VAL A 3 -45.38 22.37 -3.73
CA VAL A 3 -44.01 22.81 -4.01
C VAL A 3 -43.35 21.69 -4.83
N ASP A 4 -42.48 22.00 -5.80
CA ASP A 4 -41.28 21.17 -5.95
C ASP A 4 -40.09 21.95 -6.53
N HIS A 5 -38.91 21.53 -6.08
CA HIS A 5 -37.67 22.28 -5.88
C HIS A 5 -36.86 22.47 -7.17
N PRO A 6 -36.04 23.53 -7.27
CA PRO A 6 -34.98 23.59 -8.27
C PRO A 6 -33.93 22.52 -7.92
N HIS A 7 -33.77 21.53 -8.79
CA HIS A 7 -32.68 20.57 -8.73
C HIS A 7 -31.36 21.36 -8.86
N HIS A 8 -30.76 21.65 -7.70
CA HIS A 8 -29.35 22.01 -7.55
C HIS A 8 -28.52 20.85 -8.13
N ASN A 9 -28.15 20.93 -9.41
CA ASN A 9 -27.10 20.08 -9.92
C ASN A 9 -25.78 20.75 -9.56
N THR A 10 -25.41 20.61 -8.28
CA THR A 10 -24.11 20.95 -7.76
C THR A 10 -23.12 20.12 -8.57
N ALA A 11 -22.35 20.80 -9.43
CA ALA A 11 -21.19 20.25 -10.10
C ALA A 11 -20.35 19.54 -9.03
N SER A 12 -20.51 18.23 -8.96
CA SER A 12 -19.74 17.40 -8.07
C SER A 12 -18.35 17.50 -8.64
N HIS A 13 -17.51 18.30 -7.98
CA HIS A 13 -16.07 18.23 -8.09
C HIS A 13 -15.71 16.75 -7.99
N THR A 14 -15.58 16.09 -9.14
CA THR A 14 -14.71 14.94 -9.27
C THR A 14 -13.32 15.51 -9.10
N TYR A 15 -12.97 15.83 -7.85
CA TYR A 15 -11.58 15.77 -7.44
C TYR A 15 -11.22 14.33 -7.78
N ILE A 16 -10.50 14.17 -8.88
CA ILE A 16 -9.71 12.97 -9.10
C ILE A 16 -8.86 12.95 -7.85
N HIS A 17 -9.31 12.21 -6.83
CA HIS A 17 -8.47 11.80 -5.74
C HIS A 17 -7.47 10.89 -6.43
N THR A 18 -6.47 11.49 -7.05
CA THR A 18 -5.17 10.89 -7.22
C THR A 18 -4.83 10.51 -5.79
N SER A 19 -5.22 9.30 -5.39
CA SER A 19 -4.66 8.65 -4.23
C SER A 19 -3.18 8.63 -4.57
N THR A 20 -2.49 9.67 -4.11
CA THR A 20 -1.04 9.68 -4.01
C THR A 20 -0.75 8.37 -3.30
N MET A 21 -0.22 7.40 -4.05
CA MET A 21 0.16 6.12 -3.49
C MET A 21 0.99 6.44 -2.26
N CYS A 22 0.53 6.02 -1.07
CA CYS A 22 1.20 6.37 0.17
C CYS A 22 2.68 6.04 0.00
N GLU A 23 3.51 7.08 0.03
CA GLU A 23 4.95 6.92 -0.23
C GLU A 23 5.63 6.21 0.95
N TYR A 24 4.95 6.16 2.10
CA TYR A 24 5.41 5.49 3.30
C TYR A 24 5.07 4.00 3.25
N THR A 25 6.07 3.19 2.88
CA THR A 25 5.91 1.74 2.65
C THR A 25 6.96 0.96 3.42
N LYS A 26 6.55 -0.08 4.15
CA LYS A 26 7.42 -1.08 4.74
C LYS A 26 7.63 -2.24 3.77
N ASN A 27 8.88 -2.50 3.46
CA ASN A 27 9.31 -3.58 2.59
C ASN A 27 9.72 -4.79 3.43
N TYR A 28 9.28 -5.97 3.02
CA TYR A 28 9.75 -7.26 3.52
C TYR A 28 10.52 -7.97 2.41
N TYR A 29 11.81 -8.19 2.60
CA TYR A 29 12.65 -8.82 1.59
C TYR A 29 12.59 -10.33 1.73
N ILE A 30 12.23 -11.00 0.63
CA ILE A 30 12.06 -12.45 0.55
C ILE A 30 12.83 -12.99 -0.66
N TYR A 31 13.26 -14.24 -0.59
CA TYR A 31 13.88 -14.90 -1.74
C TYR A 31 12.83 -15.43 -2.72
N THR A 32 13.17 -15.46 -4.01
CA THR A 32 12.31 -16.03 -5.08
C THR A 32 11.87 -17.48 -4.84
N SER A 33 12.68 -18.26 -4.14
CA SER A 33 12.44 -19.67 -3.82
C SER A 33 11.59 -19.89 -2.56
N CYS A 34 11.14 -18.82 -1.91
CA CYS A 34 10.47 -18.90 -0.63
C CYS A 34 9.03 -19.42 -0.78
N VAL A 35 8.70 -20.50 -0.06
CA VAL A 35 7.35 -21.09 -0.06
C VAL A 35 6.40 -20.33 0.86
N ASP A 36 6.91 -19.84 1.99
CA ASP A 36 6.15 -19.00 2.93
C ASP A 36 6.85 -17.64 3.15
N PRO A 37 6.50 -16.62 2.35
CA PRO A 37 7.09 -15.28 2.48
C PRO A 37 6.70 -14.55 3.77
N GLY A 38 5.62 -14.97 4.45
CA GLY A 38 5.20 -14.37 5.72
C GLY A 38 6.12 -14.72 6.89
N ALA A 39 6.74 -15.90 6.85
CA ALA A 39 7.61 -16.40 7.91
C ALA A 39 9.11 -16.21 7.65
N HIS A 40 9.54 -16.14 6.39
CA HIS A 40 10.96 -16.24 6.01
C HIS A 40 11.54 -14.97 5.34
N PHE A 41 11.08 -13.78 5.72
CA PHE A 41 11.74 -12.54 5.30
C PHE A 41 13.11 -12.42 5.97
N PHE A 42 14.13 -12.05 5.19
CA PHE A 42 15.51 -11.93 5.69
C PHE A 42 15.88 -10.48 6.05
N GLY A 43 15.01 -9.52 5.73
CA GLY A 43 15.23 -8.12 6.02
C GLY A 43 13.96 -7.30 5.87
N THR A 44 13.98 -6.12 6.48
CA THR A 44 12.92 -5.12 6.31
C THR A 44 13.51 -3.74 6.10
N SER A 45 12.87 -2.92 5.27
CA SER A 45 13.18 -1.49 5.15
C SER A 45 11.88 -0.68 5.15
N VAL A 46 12.00 0.63 5.36
CA VAL A 46 10.87 1.55 5.23
C VAL A 46 11.26 2.62 4.24
N ASP A 47 10.53 2.69 3.13
CA ASP A 47 10.67 3.71 2.11
C ASP A 47 9.74 4.90 2.41
N GLY A 48 10.17 6.06 1.92
CA GLY A 48 9.39 7.30 1.96
C GLY A 48 9.48 8.08 3.26
N LYS A 49 8.64 9.11 3.35
CA LYS A 49 8.64 10.10 4.42
C LYS A 49 7.50 9.85 5.39
N LYS A 50 7.80 9.85 6.70
CA LYS A 50 6.79 9.66 7.74
C LYS A 50 5.77 10.80 7.76
N GLU A 51 6.16 11.99 7.28
CA GLU A 51 5.30 13.17 7.19
C GLU A 51 4.15 12.99 6.18
N HIS A 52 4.32 12.13 5.17
CA HIS A 52 3.31 11.84 4.14
C HIS A 52 2.66 10.45 4.32
N ARG A 53 2.73 9.88 5.53
CA ARG A 53 2.07 8.60 5.80
C ARG A 53 0.55 8.75 5.74
N CYS A 54 -0.11 7.76 5.16
CA CYS A 54 -1.55 7.65 5.28
C CYS A 54 -1.93 7.31 6.73
N SER A 55 -3.18 7.59 7.12
CA SER A 55 -3.71 7.30 8.46
C SER A 55 -3.71 5.80 8.80
N ARG A 56 -3.62 4.93 7.79
CA ARG A 56 -3.60 3.47 7.92
C ARG A 56 -2.21 2.91 8.22
N GLY A 57 -1.18 3.76 8.29
CA GLY A 57 0.19 3.37 8.61
C GLY A 57 1.07 3.14 7.39
N PRO A 58 2.32 2.67 7.57
CA PRO A 58 3.14 2.27 6.43
C PRO A 58 2.46 1.11 5.71
N HIS A 59 2.27 1.24 4.40
CA HIS A 59 1.77 0.13 3.61
C HIS A 59 2.81 -0.98 3.55
N GLU A 60 2.40 -2.23 3.58
CA GLU A 60 3.32 -3.37 3.58
C GLU A 60 3.41 -3.98 2.19
N ARG A 61 4.63 -4.29 1.74
CA ARG A 61 4.84 -5.04 0.50
C ARG A 61 6.02 -6.00 0.61
N TYR A 62 5.97 -7.07 -0.17
CA TYR A 62 7.09 -7.98 -0.33
C TYR A 62 7.98 -7.55 -1.49
N ILE A 63 9.28 -7.53 -1.25
CA ILE A 63 10.31 -7.33 -2.27
C ILE A 63 10.98 -8.68 -2.51
N VAL A 64 10.74 -9.22 -3.70
CA VAL A 64 11.29 -10.50 -4.11
C VAL A 64 12.70 -10.29 -4.65
N VAL A 65 13.68 -10.93 -4.02
CA VAL A 65 15.09 -10.90 -4.42
C VAL A 65 15.48 -12.26 -4.99
N PRO A 66 16.20 -12.33 -6.12
CA PRO A 66 16.72 -13.59 -6.65
C PRO A 66 17.59 -14.29 -5.62
N GLY A 67 17.35 -15.58 -5.39
CA GLY A 67 18.18 -16.39 -4.52
C GLY A 67 17.45 -17.55 -3.85
N HIS A 68 18.17 -18.19 -2.95
CA HIS A 68 17.69 -19.36 -2.23
C HIS A 68 17.35 -19.04 -0.78
N CYS A 69 16.13 -19.37 -0.34
CA CYS A 69 15.75 -19.20 1.05
C CYS A 69 16.40 -20.29 1.92
N PRO A 70 17.31 -19.95 2.86
CA PRO A 70 17.98 -20.95 3.68
C PRO A 70 17.02 -21.66 4.64
N LEU A 71 15.87 -21.04 4.96
CA LEU A 71 14.85 -21.60 5.85
C LEU A 71 13.91 -22.59 5.13
N CYS A 72 13.75 -22.48 3.81
CA CYS A 72 12.91 -23.40 3.03
C CYS A 72 13.61 -24.69 2.61
N SER A 73 14.92 -24.79 2.81
CA SER A 73 15.70 -26.00 2.47
C SER A 73 16.45 -26.59 3.65
N GLY A 74 16.06 -26.17 4.85
CA GLY A 74 16.37 -26.89 6.08
C GLY A 74 15.47 -28.09 6.28
#